data_AF-A0A953Y6M3-F1
#
_entry.id   AF-A0A953Y6M3-F1
#
_cell.length_a   1.000
_cell.length_b   1.000
_cell.length_c   1.000
_cell.angle_alpha   90.00
_cell.angle_beta   90.00
_cell.angle_gamma   90.00
#
_symmetry.space_group_name_H-M   'P 1'
#
loop_
_entity.id
_entity.type
_entity.pdbx_description
1 polymer ?
#
loop_
_entity_poly.entity_id
_entity_poly.type
_entity_poly.pdbx_seq_one_letter_code
_entity_poly.pdbx_strand_id
1 'polypeptide(L)'
;MSDEHGHGPSNDKPWVAGLAVVAGLGIALGVGRVDPYAAPSPKDGAQALKVGGLDPIVGEVHSHGGVLQVHTPEGVVFVPKRKARVTAVPEAAAHGAGSDSAHREGESVGAALASNPLDELAVRAYNRRSSRLYDEALPLYAELVRRGREAKDPRAEGWAITLGETISQYAKDWHVDQDALERATLVRETLEPMLARELRAAVWLADAYAMLLRKELAEEHPEHHVVLGELLRGLGPQHAQVHREILQQLDRRLHPVHEGGGLLAPGR
;
A
#
# COMPACT_ATOMS: atom_id res chain seq x y z
N MET A 1 75.63 33.26 -13.35
CA MET A 1 75.36 33.49 -11.91
C MET A 1 73.88 33.24 -11.70
N SER A 2 73.59 32.30 -10.79
CA SER A 2 72.28 31.91 -10.24
C SER A 2 71.36 31.07 -11.13
N ASP A 3 71.44 29.76 -10.88
CA ASP A 3 70.38 28.76 -11.08
C ASP A 3 69.26 28.97 -10.05
N GLU A 4 67.99 28.87 -10.46
CA GLU A 4 66.88 28.54 -9.55
C GLU A 4 65.83 27.65 -10.23
N HIS A 5 65.79 26.41 -9.73
CA HIS A 5 64.68 25.49 -9.47
C HIS A 5 63.31 25.62 -10.16
N GLY A 6 62.83 24.46 -10.63
CA GLY A 6 61.42 24.17 -10.85
C GLY A 6 61.14 22.67 -11.04
N HIS A 7 61.25 21.87 -9.97
CA HIS A 7 60.69 20.51 -9.91
C HIS A 7 59.23 20.58 -9.45
N GLY A 8 58.30 20.12 -10.30
CA GLY A 8 56.89 19.88 -9.98
C GLY A 8 56.55 18.39 -10.07
N PRO A 9 55.71 17.83 -9.17
CA PRO A 9 55.73 16.40 -8.84
C PRO A 9 54.73 15.52 -9.62
N SER A 10 55.09 14.23 -9.55
CA SER A 10 54.42 12.95 -9.84
C SER A 10 52.94 12.91 -10.25
N ASN A 11 52.74 12.25 -11.37
CA ASN A 11 51.48 11.75 -11.90
C ASN A 11 51.17 10.37 -11.28
N ASP A 12 50.38 10.35 -10.21
CA ASP A 12 49.90 9.12 -9.57
C ASP A 12 48.44 8.81 -9.98
N LYS A 13 48.27 7.54 -10.36
CA LYS A 13 47.10 6.90 -10.97
C LYS A 13 45.84 6.95 -10.08
N PRO A 14 44.63 7.06 -10.65
CA PRO A 14 43.44 6.55 -10.00
C PRO A 14 43.20 5.08 -10.34
N TRP A 15 42.86 4.35 -9.29
CA TRP A 15 42.59 2.94 -9.20
C TRP A 15 41.27 2.58 -9.90
N VAL A 16 41.27 1.52 -10.69
CA VAL A 16 40.04 0.89 -11.21
C VAL A 16 39.56 -0.10 -10.14
N ALA A 17 38.54 0.30 -9.37
CA ALA A 17 37.83 -0.60 -8.47
C ALA A 17 36.71 -1.31 -9.27
N GLY A 18 36.84 -2.63 -9.37
CA GLY A 18 35.88 -3.50 -10.04
C GLY A 18 34.56 -3.61 -9.27
N LEU A 19 33.45 -3.46 -10.00
CA LEU A 19 32.12 -3.80 -9.53
C LEU A 19 31.80 -5.22 -10.03
N ALA A 20 31.82 -6.19 -9.11
CA ALA A 20 31.38 -7.55 -9.39
C ALA A 20 29.85 -7.59 -9.41
N VAL A 21 29.29 -7.93 -10.57
CA VAL A 21 27.88 -8.25 -10.79
C VAL A 21 27.61 -9.63 -10.19
N VAL A 22 26.86 -9.70 -9.10
CA VAL A 22 26.31 -10.97 -8.58
C VAL A 22 25.04 -11.27 -9.37
N ALA A 23 25.19 -12.10 -10.41
CA ALA A 23 24.09 -12.68 -11.16
C ALA A 23 23.62 -13.99 -10.50
N GLY A 24 22.32 -14.07 -10.27
CA GLY A 24 21.49 -15.28 -10.42
C GLY A 24 21.92 -16.54 -9.68
N LEU A 25 21.43 -16.71 -8.45
CA LEU A 25 21.29 -18.04 -7.86
C LEU A 25 20.00 -18.68 -8.42
N GLY A 26 20.17 -19.59 -9.37
CA GLY A 26 19.10 -20.49 -9.81
C GLY A 26 18.84 -21.57 -8.77
N ILE A 27 17.60 -21.67 -8.31
CA ILE A 27 17.10 -22.84 -7.60
C ILE A 27 16.01 -23.46 -8.48
N ALA A 28 16.37 -24.58 -9.11
CA ALA A 28 15.43 -25.50 -9.70
C ALA A 28 14.73 -26.28 -8.58
N LEU A 29 13.40 -26.21 -8.52
CA LEU A 29 12.57 -27.16 -7.77
C LEU A 29 11.61 -27.83 -8.72
N GLY A 30 11.53 -29.15 -8.57
CA GLY A 30 10.98 -30.09 -9.53
C GLY A 30 9.48 -29.96 -9.76
N VAL A 31 9.10 -30.38 -10.95
CA VAL A 31 7.71 -30.50 -11.41
C VAL A 31 7.07 -31.69 -10.69
N GLY A 32 6.29 -31.40 -9.64
CA GLY A 32 5.23 -32.27 -9.14
C GLY A 32 3.90 -31.62 -9.45
N ARG A 33 3.04 -32.28 -10.25
CA ARG A 33 1.65 -31.86 -10.45
C ARG A 33 0.93 -31.87 -9.09
N VAL A 34 0.56 -30.69 -8.60
CA VAL A 34 -0.36 -30.53 -7.46
C VAL A 34 -1.72 -30.15 -8.02
N ASP A 35 -2.72 -30.93 -7.66
CA ASP A 35 -4.12 -30.73 -8.02
C ASP A 35 -4.65 -29.46 -7.33
N PRO A 36 -5.09 -28.41 -8.06
CA PRO A 36 -5.58 -27.17 -7.46
C PRO A 36 -6.93 -27.29 -6.75
N TYR A 37 -7.55 -28.48 -6.71
CA TYR A 37 -8.86 -28.72 -6.07
C TYR A 37 -8.83 -29.70 -4.88
N ALA A 38 -7.64 -30.08 -4.39
CA ALA A 38 -7.56 -30.84 -3.14
C ALA A 38 -7.86 -29.91 -1.94
N ALA A 39 -9.14 -29.85 -1.53
CA ALA A 39 -9.56 -29.18 -0.31
C ALA A 39 -8.88 -29.86 0.91
N PRO A 40 -8.17 -29.12 1.77
CA PRO A 40 -7.77 -29.68 3.06
C PRO A 40 -9.02 -29.91 3.91
N SER A 41 -9.17 -31.13 4.43
CA SER A 41 -10.17 -31.47 5.44
C SER A 41 -10.08 -30.47 6.61
N PRO A 42 -11.19 -29.88 7.07
CA PRO A 42 -11.17 -29.00 8.21
C PRO A 42 -10.70 -29.78 9.45
N LYS A 43 -9.74 -29.23 10.18
CA LYS A 43 -9.54 -29.59 11.59
C LYS A 43 -10.36 -28.58 12.37
N ASP A 44 -11.58 -28.98 12.70
CA ASP A 44 -12.54 -28.19 13.45
C ASP A 44 -11.96 -27.76 14.80
N GLY A 45 -11.95 -26.46 15.06
CA GLY A 45 -11.47 -25.89 16.32
C GLY A 45 -11.08 -24.43 16.19
N ALA A 46 -11.56 -23.59 17.11
CA ALA A 46 -11.13 -22.19 17.22
C ALA A 46 -9.62 -22.13 17.44
N GLN A 47 -8.93 -21.25 16.71
CA GLN A 47 -7.48 -21.06 16.81
C GLN A 47 -7.18 -19.68 17.38
N ALA A 48 -6.15 -19.60 18.22
CA ALA A 48 -5.65 -18.34 18.74
C ALA A 48 -4.45 -17.90 17.89
N LEU A 49 -4.61 -16.77 17.21
CA LEU A 49 -3.58 -16.16 16.39
C LEU A 49 -2.87 -15.06 17.17
N LYS A 50 -1.59 -15.27 17.49
CA LYS A 50 -0.75 -14.23 18.10
C LYS A 50 0.00 -13.46 17.02
N VAL A 51 -0.13 -12.13 17.02
CA VAL A 51 0.48 -11.25 16.00
C VAL A 51 1.45 -10.28 16.67
N GLY A 52 2.74 -10.61 16.69
CA GLY A 52 3.72 -9.81 17.45
C GLY A 52 3.33 -9.67 18.92
N GLY A 53 3.79 -8.64 19.61
CA GLY A 53 3.48 -8.38 21.02
C GLY A 53 2.00 -8.05 21.34
N LEU A 54 1.06 -8.33 20.43
CA LEU A 54 -0.36 -8.16 20.62
C LEU A 54 -0.98 -9.37 21.31
N ASP A 55 -2.15 -9.14 21.91
CA ASP A 55 -2.98 -10.21 22.46
C ASP A 55 -3.48 -11.17 21.37
N PRO A 56 -3.76 -12.44 21.72
CA PRO A 56 -4.18 -13.43 20.74
C PRO A 56 -5.58 -13.12 20.20
N ILE A 57 -5.73 -13.15 18.89
CA ILE A 57 -7.04 -13.07 18.21
C ILE A 57 -7.61 -14.48 18.15
N VAL A 58 -8.79 -14.71 18.71
CA VAL A 58 -9.44 -16.03 18.68
C VAL A 58 -10.48 -16.04 17.57
N GLY A 59 -10.39 -17.02 16.67
CA GLY A 59 -11.33 -17.16 15.58
C GLY A 59 -11.05 -18.38 14.68
N GLU A 60 -11.88 -18.55 13.65
CA GLU A 60 -11.62 -19.54 12.61
C GLU A 60 -10.57 -18.99 11.64
N VAL A 61 -9.45 -19.70 11.52
CA VAL A 61 -8.30 -19.24 10.73
C VAL A 61 -8.25 -19.99 9.40
N HIS A 62 -8.48 -19.26 8.31
CA HIS A 62 -8.28 -19.72 6.94
C HIS A 62 -6.95 -19.19 6.40
N SER A 63 -6.25 -19.99 5.61
CA SER A 63 -4.95 -19.59 5.04
C SER A 63 -5.07 -19.43 3.53
N HIS A 64 -4.83 -18.22 3.01
CA HIS A 64 -4.85 -17.92 1.58
C HIS A 64 -3.61 -17.13 1.17
N GLY A 65 -2.80 -17.67 0.27
CA GLY A 65 -1.75 -16.92 -0.44
C GLY A 65 -0.90 -15.97 0.41
N GLY A 66 -0.16 -16.48 1.41
CA GLY A 66 0.71 -15.66 2.26
C GLY A 66 0.00 -14.86 3.37
N VAL A 67 -1.33 -14.90 3.42
CA VAL A 67 -2.17 -14.23 4.41
C VAL A 67 -3.00 -15.27 5.19
N LEU A 68 -3.29 -14.95 6.46
CA LEU A 68 -4.25 -15.65 7.30
C LEU A 68 -5.50 -14.79 7.42
N GLN A 69 -6.66 -15.37 7.19
CA GLN A 69 -7.96 -14.77 7.34
C GLN A 69 -8.59 -15.33 8.62
N VAL A 70 -8.80 -14.50 9.63
CA VAL A 70 -9.35 -14.90 10.92
C VAL A 70 -10.79 -14.40 11.02
N HIS A 71 -11.74 -15.30 11.11
CA HIS A 71 -13.15 -14.99 11.34
C HIS A 71 -13.40 -14.93 12.85
N THR A 72 -13.72 -13.74 13.35
CA THR A 72 -14.14 -13.49 14.73
C THR A 72 -15.64 -13.12 14.75
N PRO A 73 -16.31 -13.13 15.91
CA PRO A 73 -17.70 -12.66 16.02
C PRO A 73 -17.91 -11.24 15.51
N GLU A 74 -16.87 -10.41 15.54
CA GLU A 74 -16.88 -8.99 15.14
C GLU A 74 -16.51 -8.76 13.66
N GLY A 75 -16.06 -9.80 12.94
CA GLY A 75 -15.76 -9.72 11.51
C GLY A 75 -14.55 -10.55 11.07
N VAL A 76 -13.94 -10.15 9.96
CA VAL A 76 -12.81 -10.86 9.35
C VAL A 76 -11.54 -10.02 9.45
N VAL A 77 -10.46 -10.61 9.99
CA VAL A 77 -9.15 -9.97 10.14
C VAL A 77 -8.12 -10.66 9.24
N PHE A 78 -7.41 -9.89 8.41
CA PHE A 78 -6.34 -10.41 7.57
C PHE A 78 -4.97 -10.16 8.18
N VAL A 79 -4.20 -11.22 8.40
CA VAL A 79 -2.88 -11.17 9.02
C VAL A 79 -1.82 -11.77 8.09
N PRO A 80 -0.77 -11.03 7.71
CA PRO A 80 0.33 -11.60 6.93
C PRO A 80 1.00 -12.75 7.69
N LYS A 81 1.16 -13.93 7.05
CA LYS A 81 1.73 -15.14 7.70
C LYS A 81 3.08 -14.89 8.37
N ARG A 82 3.92 -14.05 7.77
CA ARG A 82 5.26 -13.70 8.31
C ARG A 82 5.23 -13.02 9.68
N LYS A 83 4.08 -12.50 10.11
CA LYS A 83 3.90 -11.80 11.40
C LYS A 83 3.07 -12.59 12.41
N ALA A 84 2.60 -13.78 12.03
CA ALA A 84 1.59 -14.49 12.80
C ALA A 84 2.14 -15.81 13.34
N ARG A 85 1.87 -16.10 14.62
CA ARG A 85 2.09 -17.40 15.22
C ARG A 85 0.72 -17.99 15.56
N VAL A 86 0.35 -19.06 14.86
CA VAL A 86 -0.89 -19.79 15.09
C VAL A 86 -0.65 -20.74 16.27
N THR A 87 -1.51 -20.68 17.27
CA THR A 87 -1.49 -21.58 18.43
C THR A 87 -2.85 -22.25 18.53
N ALA A 88 -2.86 -23.58 18.60
CA ALA A 88 -4.10 -24.32 18.83
C ALA A 88 -4.62 -23.99 20.24
N VAL A 89 -5.91 -23.66 20.36
CA VAL A 89 -6.56 -23.50 21.65
C VAL A 89 -6.97 -24.91 22.11
N PRO A 90 -6.57 -25.37 23.31
CA PRO A 90 -7.04 -26.66 23.80
C PRO A 90 -8.57 -26.64 23.93
N GLU A 91 -9.22 -27.69 23.40
CA GLU A 91 -10.67 -27.87 23.31
C GLU A 91 -11.41 -27.67 24.65
N ALA A 92 -10.72 -27.90 25.76
CA ALA A 92 -11.21 -27.68 27.12
C ALA A 92 -11.50 -26.19 27.47
N ALA A 93 -10.98 -25.23 26.70
CA ALA A 93 -11.30 -23.80 26.85
C ALA A 93 -12.46 -23.34 25.95
N ALA A 94 -12.88 -24.15 24.98
CA ALA A 94 -13.91 -23.78 23.99
C ALA A 94 -15.34 -24.17 24.42
N HIS A 95 -15.49 -25.08 25.41
CA HIS A 95 -16.78 -25.52 25.93
C HIS A 95 -16.84 -25.38 27.46
N GLY A 96 -17.24 -24.19 27.91
CA GLY A 96 -17.62 -23.94 29.30
C GLY A 96 -18.93 -24.65 29.65
N ALA A 97 -18.87 -25.42 30.74
CA ALA A 97 -19.95 -26.18 31.35
C ALA A 97 -21.16 -25.32 31.72
N GLY A 98 -22.35 -25.90 31.57
CA GLY A 98 -23.59 -25.37 32.12
C GLY A 98 -23.79 -25.67 33.61
N SER A 99 -24.65 -24.84 34.20
CA SER A 99 -25.41 -24.96 35.46
C SER A 99 -24.92 -24.15 36.68
N ASP A 100 -25.75 -23.14 36.96
CA ASP A 100 -26.15 -22.59 38.27
C ASP A 100 -25.09 -22.25 39.32
N SER A 101 -24.79 -20.96 39.44
CA SER A 101 -25.21 -20.12 40.58
C SER A 101 -24.29 -18.90 40.80
N ALA A 102 -24.92 -17.83 41.27
CA ALA A 102 -24.34 -16.63 41.87
C ALA A 102 -23.78 -15.55 40.92
N HIS A 103 -24.49 -14.43 40.92
CA HIS A 103 -24.02 -13.08 40.63
C HIS A 103 -22.52 -12.88 40.91
N ARG A 104 -21.73 -12.89 39.85
CA ARG A 104 -20.57 -12.02 39.73
C ARG A 104 -20.69 -11.35 38.38
N GLU A 105 -20.71 -10.03 38.43
CA GLU A 105 -20.52 -9.17 37.28
C GLU A 105 -19.42 -9.79 36.42
N GLY A 106 -19.83 -10.27 35.24
CA GLY A 106 -18.93 -10.53 34.15
C GLY A 106 -18.43 -9.17 33.71
N GLU A 107 -17.47 -8.64 34.46
CA GLU A 107 -16.55 -7.62 34.03
C GLU A 107 -16.00 -8.13 32.70
N SER A 108 -16.56 -7.60 31.63
CA SER A 108 -16.17 -7.90 30.28
C SER A 108 -14.65 -7.77 30.23
N VAL A 109 -13.96 -8.87 29.93
CA VAL A 109 -12.53 -8.87 29.57
C VAL A 109 -12.29 -8.08 28.25
N GLY A 110 -13.27 -7.29 27.80
CA GLY A 110 -13.17 -6.29 26.74
C GLY A 110 -12.86 -4.87 27.22
N ALA A 111 -12.50 -4.63 28.49
CA ALA A 111 -12.30 -3.28 29.03
C ALA A 111 -10.84 -2.90 29.40
N ALA A 112 -9.84 -3.75 29.14
CA ALA A 112 -8.46 -3.52 29.62
C ALA A 112 -7.36 -3.50 28.55
N LEU A 113 -7.72 -3.23 27.30
CA LEU A 113 -6.83 -2.48 26.42
C LEU A 113 -7.58 -1.19 26.15
N ALA A 114 -7.07 -0.06 26.63
CA ALA A 114 -7.38 1.21 25.98
C ALA A 114 -6.83 1.09 24.56
N SER A 115 -7.62 0.48 23.67
CA SER A 115 -7.33 0.35 22.26
C SER A 115 -7.06 1.77 21.79
N ASN A 116 -5.83 2.00 21.35
CA ASN A 116 -5.47 3.32 20.84
C ASN A 116 -6.50 3.62 19.74
N PRO A 117 -7.26 4.72 19.81
CA PRO A 117 -8.33 5.00 18.86
C PRO A 117 -7.81 5.09 17.41
N LEU A 118 -6.52 5.36 17.22
CA LEU A 118 -5.86 5.29 15.92
C LEU A 118 -5.70 3.86 15.41
N ASP A 119 -5.48 2.88 16.28
CA ASP A 119 -5.31 1.47 15.89
C ASP A 119 -6.64 0.89 15.40
N GLU A 120 -7.74 1.16 16.11
CA GLU A 120 -9.08 0.76 15.67
C GLU A 120 -9.46 1.41 14.34
N LEU A 121 -9.12 2.69 14.17
CA LEU A 121 -9.35 3.40 12.93
C LEU A 121 -8.51 2.82 11.78
N ALA A 122 -7.25 2.45 12.05
CA ALA A 122 -6.36 1.81 11.08
C ALA A 122 -6.85 0.44 10.63
N VAL A 123 -7.34 -0.39 11.55
CA VAL A 123 -7.93 -1.70 11.23
C VAL A 123 -9.18 -1.52 10.36
N ARG A 124 -10.06 -0.58 10.71
CA ARG A 124 -11.26 -0.29 9.89
C ARG A 124 -10.90 0.20 8.49
N ALA A 125 -9.99 1.17 8.38
CA ALA A 125 -9.54 1.70 7.09
C ALA A 125 -8.95 0.58 6.20
N TYR A 126 -8.12 -0.27 6.79
CA TYR A 126 -7.51 -1.41 6.10
C TYR A 126 -8.54 -2.42 5.61
N ASN A 127 -9.49 -2.83 6.46
CA ASN A 127 -10.52 -3.80 6.10
C ASN A 127 -11.45 -3.28 4.99
N ARG A 128 -11.77 -1.99 4.99
CA ARG A 128 -12.55 -1.36 3.90
C ARG A 128 -11.75 -1.36 2.60
N ARG A 129 -10.48 -0.94 2.65
CA ARG A 129 -9.58 -0.95 1.48
C ARG A 129 -9.41 -2.34 0.89
N SER A 130 -9.17 -3.37 1.71
CA SER A 130 -8.97 -4.74 1.24
C SER A 130 -10.23 -5.32 0.59
N SER A 131 -11.40 -4.87 1.01
CA SER A 131 -12.70 -5.20 0.42
C SER A 131 -13.05 -4.34 -0.80
N ARG A 132 -12.13 -3.50 -1.28
CA ARG A 132 -12.33 -2.51 -2.36
C ARG A 132 -13.45 -1.51 -2.08
N LEU A 133 -13.79 -1.27 -0.82
CA LEU A 133 -14.75 -0.26 -0.39
C LEU A 133 -14.04 1.09 -0.23
N TYR A 134 -13.53 1.63 -1.33
CA TYR A 134 -12.65 2.81 -1.30
C TYR A 134 -13.34 4.08 -0.81
N ASP A 135 -14.63 4.24 -1.11
CA ASP A 135 -15.44 5.37 -0.61
C ASP A 135 -15.50 5.40 0.92
N GLU A 136 -15.46 4.24 1.56
CA GLU A 136 -15.36 4.13 3.01
C GLU A 136 -13.92 4.21 3.51
N ALA A 137 -12.95 3.69 2.76
CA ALA A 137 -11.55 3.61 3.19
C ALA A 137 -10.81 4.95 3.16
N LEU A 138 -10.99 5.73 2.09
CA LEU A 138 -10.32 7.01 1.89
C LEU A 138 -10.53 8.00 3.05
N PRO A 139 -11.77 8.30 3.50
CA PRO A 139 -11.98 9.23 4.61
C PRO A 139 -11.37 8.71 5.92
N LEU A 140 -11.34 7.39 6.15
CA LEU A 140 -10.72 6.82 7.34
C LEU A 140 -9.20 6.96 7.32
N TYR A 141 -8.56 6.77 6.17
CA TYR A 141 -7.11 7.01 6.02
C TYR A 141 -6.76 8.50 6.11
N ALA A 142 -7.58 9.40 5.55
CA ALA A 142 -7.38 10.85 5.71
C ALA A 142 -7.45 11.25 7.18
N GLU A 143 -8.42 10.71 7.93
CA GLU A 143 -8.55 10.95 9.36
C GLU A 143 -7.39 10.37 10.18
N LEU A 144 -6.86 9.19 9.80
CA LEU A 144 -5.65 8.62 10.41
C LEU A 144 -4.44 9.52 10.23
N VAL A 145 -4.21 10.03 9.01
CA VAL A 145 -3.11 10.95 8.72
C VAL A 145 -3.26 12.22 9.56
N ARG A 146 -4.46 12.81 9.59
CA ARG A 146 -4.75 14.02 10.35
C ARG A 146 -4.50 13.82 11.85
N ARG A 147 -5.16 12.85 12.48
CA ARG A 147 -5.02 12.58 13.92
C ARG A 147 -3.62 12.11 14.29
N GLY A 148 -2.98 11.30 13.44
CA GLY A 148 -1.61 10.86 13.61
C GLY A 148 -0.64 12.03 13.67
N ARG A 149 -0.79 13.01 12.77
CA ARG A 149 0.02 14.24 12.79
C ARG A 149 -0.21 15.07 14.05
N GLU A 150 -1.47 15.28 14.44
CA GLU A 150 -1.81 16.02 15.66
C GLU A 150 -1.21 15.37 16.91
N ALA A 151 -1.24 14.04 16.97
CA ALA A 151 -0.64 13.25 18.04
C ALA A 151 0.89 13.10 17.91
N LYS A 152 1.50 13.58 16.82
CA LYS A 152 2.92 13.33 16.46
C LYS A 152 3.26 11.83 16.44
N ASP A 153 2.31 11.00 16.05
CA ASP A 153 2.50 9.55 15.93
C ASP A 153 3.45 9.25 14.76
N PRO A 154 4.55 8.49 14.98
CA PRO A 154 5.50 8.16 13.92
C PRO A 154 4.89 7.35 12.78
N ARG A 155 3.70 6.76 12.95
CA ARG A 155 2.99 6.00 11.92
C ARG A 155 2.22 6.87 10.94
N ALA A 156 2.07 8.18 11.21
CA ALA A 156 1.35 9.11 10.34
C ALA A 156 1.90 9.13 8.91
N GLU A 157 3.22 9.05 8.75
CA GLU A 157 3.91 8.97 7.45
C GLU A 157 3.52 7.67 6.70
N GLY A 158 3.48 6.54 7.41
CA GLY A 158 3.03 5.27 6.84
C GLY A 158 1.56 5.31 6.38
N TRP A 159 0.68 5.97 7.14
CA TRP A 159 -0.71 6.16 6.74
C TRP A 159 -0.86 7.10 5.55
N ALA A 160 -0.02 8.13 5.44
CA ALA A 160 -0.01 9.06 4.31
C ALA A 160 0.35 8.36 3.00
N ILE A 161 1.35 7.48 3.03
CA ILE A 161 1.70 6.62 1.88
C ILE A 161 0.52 5.71 1.52
N THR A 162 -0.13 5.11 2.52
CA THR A 162 -1.27 4.21 2.31
C THR A 162 -2.48 4.94 1.73
N LEU A 163 -2.73 6.19 2.15
CA LEU A 163 -3.77 7.04 1.60
C LEU A 163 -3.52 7.34 0.12
N GLY A 164 -2.29 7.74 -0.23
CA GLY A 164 -1.87 7.96 -1.62
C GLY A 164 -2.06 6.70 -2.48
N GLU A 165 -1.62 5.54 -1.98
CA GLU A 165 -1.81 4.26 -2.68
C GLU A 165 -3.28 3.92 -2.87
N THR A 166 -4.12 4.21 -1.87
CA THR A 166 -5.56 3.93 -1.91
C THR A 166 -6.25 4.78 -2.98
N ILE A 167 -5.91 6.07 -3.12
CA ILE A 167 -6.50 6.91 -4.18
C ILE A 167 -6.01 6.51 -5.58
N SER A 168 -4.75 6.08 -5.70
CA SER A 168 -4.24 5.52 -6.96
C SER A 168 -4.98 4.24 -7.35
N GLN A 169 -5.27 3.35 -6.39
CA GLN A 169 -6.07 2.14 -6.65
C GLN A 169 -7.52 2.47 -6.99
N TYR A 170 -8.14 3.41 -6.28
CA TYR A 170 -9.48 3.91 -6.62
C TYR A 170 -9.54 4.41 -8.06
N ALA A 171 -8.58 5.25 -8.48
CA ALA A 171 -8.51 5.77 -9.84
C ALA A 171 -8.24 4.70 -10.93
N LYS A 172 -7.69 3.54 -10.56
CA LYS A 172 -7.47 2.40 -11.47
C LYS A 172 -8.74 1.58 -11.65
N ASP A 173 -9.42 1.30 -10.56
CA ASP A 173 -10.56 0.38 -10.52
C ASP A 173 -11.86 1.05 -10.97
N TRP A 174 -12.02 2.35 -10.72
CA TRP A 174 -13.22 3.10 -11.10
C TRP A 174 -13.07 3.81 -12.44
N HIS A 175 -14.20 4.01 -13.12
CA HIS A 175 -14.26 4.86 -14.30
C HIS A 175 -14.05 6.32 -13.89
N VAL A 176 -13.34 7.04 -14.76
CA VAL A 176 -12.96 8.43 -14.59
C VAL A 176 -14.22 9.29 -14.54
N ASP A 177 -14.54 9.83 -13.37
CA ASP A 177 -15.64 10.78 -13.15
C ASP A 177 -15.19 11.95 -12.26
N GLN A 178 -16.03 12.99 -12.20
CA GLN A 178 -15.81 14.19 -11.38
C GLN A 178 -15.63 13.82 -9.89
N ASP A 179 -16.41 12.86 -9.43
CA ASP A 179 -16.37 12.28 -8.09
C ASP A 179 -14.96 11.79 -7.70
N ALA A 180 -14.24 11.19 -8.63
CA ALA A 180 -12.87 10.73 -8.42
C ALA A 180 -11.86 11.87 -8.30
N LEU A 181 -12.03 12.95 -9.08
CA LEU A 181 -11.20 14.15 -8.98
C LEU A 181 -11.41 14.88 -7.64
N GLU A 182 -12.66 14.96 -7.18
CA GLU A 182 -12.98 15.53 -5.88
C GLU A 182 -12.31 14.75 -4.74
N ARG A 183 -12.34 13.41 -4.81
CA ARG A 183 -11.62 12.54 -3.87
C ARG A 183 -10.11 12.73 -3.93
N ALA A 184 -9.52 12.82 -5.12
CA ALA A 184 -8.08 13.09 -5.27
C ALA A 184 -7.69 14.45 -4.69
N THR A 185 -8.55 15.46 -4.84
CA THR A 185 -8.35 16.80 -4.28
C THR A 185 -8.40 16.78 -2.75
N LEU A 186 -9.36 16.08 -2.15
CA LEU A 186 -9.41 15.88 -0.70
C LEU A 186 -8.15 15.18 -0.16
N VAL A 187 -7.69 14.15 -0.87
CA VAL A 187 -6.45 13.45 -0.51
C VAL A 187 -5.25 14.37 -0.61
N ARG A 188 -5.16 15.19 -1.66
CA ARG A 188 -4.11 16.19 -1.80
C ARG A 188 -4.07 17.13 -0.62
N GLU A 189 -5.19 17.74 -0.26
CA GLU A 189 -5.26 18.70 0.86
C GLU A 189 -4.84 18.07 2.19
N THR A 190 -5.23 16.81 2.41
CA THR A 190 -4.82 16.04 3.60
C THR A 190 -3.30 15.82 3.62
N LEU A 191 -2.73 15.50 2.46
CA LEU A 191 -1.31 15.18 2.31
C LEU A 191 -0.42 16.40 2.18
N GLU A 192 -0.95 17.57 1.79
CA GLU A 192 -0.18 18.75 1.39
C GLU A 192 0.93 19.15 2.39
N PRO A 193 0.68 19.17 3.71
CA PRO A 193 1.73 19.47 4.69
C PRO A 193 2.85 18.43 4.77
N MET A 194 2.64 17.25 4.19
CA MET A 194 3.58 16.13 4.17
C MET A 194 4.21 15.93 2.78
N LEU A 195 3.64 16.44 1.69
CA LEU A 195 4.09 16.13 0.32
C LEU A 195 5.57 16.47 0.08
N ALA A 196 6.09 17.53 0.72
CA ALA A 196 7.50 17.91 0.62
C ALA A 196 8.46 16.90 1.28
N ARG A 197 7.98 16.11 2.25
CA ARG A 197 8.77 15.11 3.00
C ARG A 197 8.50 13.69 2.52
N GLU A 198 7.23 13.39 2.23
CA GLU A 198 6.74 12.07 1.85
C GLU A 198 6.58 11.91 0.35
N LEU A 199 7.73 11.86 -0.33
CA LEU A 199 7.82 11.76 -1.79
C LEU A 199 7.01 10.57 -2.35
N ARG A 200 6.90 9.45 -1.63
CA ARG A 200 6.08 8.31 -2.08
C ARG A 200 4.59 8.64 -2.11
N ALA A 201 4.08 9.38 -1.14
CA ALA A 201 2.68 9.79 -1.13
C ALA A 201 2.39 10.74 -2.31
N ALA A 202 3.31 11.66 -2.60
CA ALA A 202 3.24 12.54 -3.76
C ALA A 202 3.26 11.79 -5.09
N VAL A 203 4.09 10.74 -5.22
CA VAL A 203 4.11 9.86 -6.41
C VAL A 203 2.76 9.19 -6.62
N TRP A 204 2.16 8.60 -5.58
CA TRP A 204 0.86 7.93 -5.73
C TRP A 204 -0.27 8.90 -6.06
N LEU A 205 -0.23 10.10 -5.50
CA LEU A 205 -1.19 11.14 -5.82
C LEU A 205 -1.03 11.62 -7.28
N ALA A 206 0.20 11.80 -7.75
CA ALA A 206 0.47 12.14 -9.14
C ALA A 206 0.03 11.03 -10.11
N ASP A 207 0.24 9.76 -9.75
CA ASP A 207 -0.27 8.60 -10.48
C ASP A 207 -1.81 8.64 -10.56
N ALA A 208 -2.49 8.91 -9.44
CA ALA A 208 -3.95 9.05 -9.42
C ALA A 208 -4.43 10.19 -10.34
N TYR A 209 -3.85 11.39 -10.25
CA TYR A 209 -4.20 12.51 -11.12
C TYR A 209 -3.96 12.19 -12.60
N ALA A 210 -2.84 11.55 -12.95
CA ALA A 210 -2.56 11.15 -14.33
C ALA A 210 -3.56 10.10 -14.85
N MET A 211 -4.15 9.29 -13.96
CA MET A 211 -5.19 8.33 -14.35
C MET A 211 -6.55 8.99 -14.54
N LEU A 212 -6.88 9.97 -13.71
CA LEU A 212 -8.16 10.68 -13.75
C LEU A 212 -8.19 11.76 -14.85
N LEU A 213 -7.05 12.34 -15.23
CA LEU A 213 -6.97 13.31 -16.32
C LEU A 213 -6.98 12.62 -17.68
N ARG A 214 -8.17 12.21 -18.13
CA ARG A 214 -8.44 11.90 -19.55
C ARG A 214 -8.53 13.18 -20.36
N LYS A 215 -8.39 13.07 -21.68
CA LYS A 215 -8.40 14.23 -22.59
C LYS A 215 -9.65 15.11 -22.43
N GLU A 216 -10.82 14.50 -22.32
CA GLU A 216 -12.08 15.23 -22.16
C GLU A 216 -12.14 15.96 -20.80
N LEU A 217 -11.78 15.26 -19.73
CA LEU A 217 -11.75 15.81 -18.37
C LEU A 217 -10.65 16.85 -18.18
N ALA A 218 -9.54 16.71 -18.91
CA ALA A 218 -8.41 17.62 -18.94
C ALA A 218 -8.78 18.99 -19.51
N GLU A 219 -9.63 19.00 -20.55
CA GLU A 219 -10.16 20.22 -21.15
C GLU A 219 -11.17 20.90 -20.21
N GLU A 220 -11.96 20.11 -19.47
CA GLU A 220 -12.92 20.61 -18.48
C GLU A 220 -12.27 21.12 -17.18
N HIS A 221 -11.14 20.53 -16.79
CA HIS A 221 -10.47 20.80 -15.50
C HIS A 221 -8.96 21.10 -15.65
N PRO A 222 -8.58 22.21 -16.29
CA PRO A 222 -7.18 22.57 -16.51
C PRO A 222 -6.38 22.78 -15.20
N GLU A 223 -7.05 23.10 -14.09
CA GLU A 223 -6.45 23.24 -12.77
C GLU A 223 -5.76 21.95 -12.31
N HIS A 224 -6.28 20.78 -12.66
CA HIS A 224 -5.70 19.51 -12.26
C HIS A 224 -4.41 19.18 -13.02
N HIS A 225 -4.23 19.69 -14.24
CA HIS A 225 -2.94 19.65 -14.92
C HIS A 225 -1.88 20.49 -14.22
N VAL A 226 -2.27 21.66 -13.70
CA VAL A 226 -1.37 22.51 -12.90
C VAL A 226 -0.94 21.76 -11.65
N VAL A 227 -1.88 21.13 -10.94
CA VAL A 227 -1.61 20.32 -9.75
C VAL A 227 -0.67 19.16 -10.07
N LEU A 228 -0.93 18.40 -11.14
CA LEU A 228 -0.03 17.33 -11.56
C LEU A 228 1.37 17.87 -11.87
N GLY A 229 1.47 19.01 -12.57
CA GLY A 229 2.74 19.66 -12.86
C GLY A 229 3.47 20.17 -11.61
N GLU A 230 2.77 20.62 -10.58
CA GLU A 230 3.32 20.99 -9.28
C GLU A 230 3.85 19.78 -8.51
N LEU A 231 3.06 18.70 -8.45
CA LEU A 231 3.47 17.45 -7.84
C LEU A 231 4.75 16.91 -8.50
N LEU A 232 4.78 16.88 -9.84
CA LEU A 232 5.93 16.42 -10.60
C LEU A 232 7.17 17.30 -10.42
N ARG A 233 7.01 18.63 -10.34
CA ARG A 233 8.10 19.56 -10.01
C ARG A 233 8.62 19.34 -8.59
N GLY A 234 7.73 19.13 -7.62
CA GLY A 234 8.08 18.90 -6.22
C GLY A 234 8.87 17.61 -5.99
N LEU A 235 8.67 16.57 -6.81
CA LEU A 235 9.44 15.34 -6.75
C LEU A 235 10.93 15.54 -7.11
N GLY A 236 11.27 16.54 -7.91
CA GLY A 236 12.65 16.85 -8.29
C GLY A 236 13.35 15.78 -9.17
N PRO A 237 14.61 16.03 -9.57
CA PRO A 237 15.34 15.20 -10.53
C PRO A 237 15.72 13.81 -10.02
N GLN A 238 15.84 13.62 -8.70
CA GLN A 238 16.09 12.31 -8.08
C GLN A 238 14.99 11.28 -8.39
N HIS A 239 13.81 11.75 -8.81
CA HIS A 239 12.69 10.91 -9.23
C HIS A 239 12.41 11.01 -10.73
N ALA A 240 13.41 11.39 -11.55
CA ALA A 240 13.27 11.53 -12.99
C ALA A 240 12.74 10.27 -13.70
N GLN A 241 12.98 9.07 -13.16
CA GLN A 241 12.38 7.85 -13.70
C GLN A 241 10.87 7.80 -13.48
N VAL A 242 10.41 8.05 -12.25
CA VAL A 242 8.98 8.09 -11.90
C VAL A 242 8.27 9.21 -12.67
N HIS A 243 8.92 10.38 -12.75
CA HIS A 243 8.42 11.50 -13.55
C HIS A 243 8.22 11.11 -15.03
N ARG A 244 9.23 10.47 -15.64
CA ARG A 244 9.10 9.97 -17.02
C ARG A 244 7.99 8.94 -17.18
N GLU A 245 7.84 8.04 -16.22
CA GLU A 245 6.79 7.01 -16.27
C GLU A 245 5.39 7.63 -16.20
N ILE A 246 5.16 8.56 -15.28
CA ILE A 246 3.88 9.29 -15.15
C ILE A 246 3.60 10.08 -16.43
N LEU A 247 4.58 10.80 -16.97
CA LEU A 247 4.42 11.54 -18.22
C LEU A 247 4.13 10.61 -19.41
N GLN A 248 4.80 9.45 -19.51
CA GLN A 248 4.52 8.47 -20.55
C GLN A 248 3.13 7.83 -20.41
N GLN A 249 2.62 7.67 -19.19
CA GLN A 249 1.25 7.20 -18.97
C GLN A 249 0.24 8.28 -19.38
N LEU A 250 0.50 9.53 -19.02
CA LEU A 250 -0.35 10.66 -19.41
C LEU A 250 -0.38 10.84 -20.93
N ASP A 251 0.78 10.82 -21.58
CA ASP A 251 0.91 10.94 -23.05
C ASP A 251 0.12 9.84 -23.78
N ARG A 252 0.25 8.58 -23.35
CA ARG A 252 -0.53 7.44 -23.89
C ARG A 252 -2.04 7.60 -23.73
N ARG A 253 -2.50 8.32 -22.70
CA ARG A 253 -3.94 8.55 -22.44
C ARG A 253 -4.48 9.76 -23.20
N LEU A 254 -3.69 10.84 -23.31
CA LEU A 254 -4.09 12.05 -24.03
C LEU A 254 -3.97 11.88 -25.55
N HIS A 255 -3.03 11.05 -25.99
CA HIS A 255 -2.76 10.75 -27.39
C HIS A 255 -2.82 9.23 -27.60
N PRO A 256 -4.03 8.62 -27.54
CA PRO A 256 -4.16 7.21 -27.87
C PRO A 256 -3.69 7.04 -29.31
N VAL A 257 -2.52 6.42 -29.47
CA VAL A 257 -2.01 6.07 -30.80
C VAL A 257 -3.08 5.19 -31.43
N HIS A 258 -3.75 5.71 -32.46
CA HIS A 258 -4.65 4.90 -33.26
C HIS A 258 -3.80 3.88 -34.02
N GLU A 259 -3.48 2.76 -33.37
CA GLU A 259 -2.83 1.61 -33.99
C GLU A 259 -3.72 0.91 -35.05
N GLY A 260 -4.86 1.52 -35.42
CA GLY A 260 -5.80 1.06 -36.44
C GLY A 260 -5.57 1.60 -37.85
N GLY A 261 -4.36 2.03 -38.19
CA GLY A 261 -4.01 2.54 -39.53
C GLY A 261 -3.34 1.50 -40.44
N GLY A 262 -3.75 0.23 -40.38
CA GLY A 262 -3.14 -0.86 -41.15
C GLY A 262 -4.15 -1.72 -41.89
N LEU A 263 -4.08 -1.68 -43.23
CA LEU A 263 -4.75 -2.51 -44.23
C LEU A 263 -6.20 -2.16 -44.64
N LEU A 264 -6.35 -1.04 -45.35
CA LEU A 264 -7.09 -1.11 -46.62
C LEU A 264 -6.08 -1.42 -47.72
N ALA A 265 -5.96 -2.71 -48.07
CA ALA A 265 -5.31 -3.11 -49.31
C ALA A 265 -6.13 -2.54 -50.49
N PRO A 266 -5.50 -1.89 -51.49
CA PRO A 266 -6.22 -1.49 -52.70
C PRO A 266 -6.68 -2.76 -53.43
N GLY A 267 -8.00 -2.97 -53.47
CA GLY A 267 -8.63 -3.98 -54.31
C GLY A 267 -8.31 -3.69 -55.79
N ARG A 268 -7.86 -4.74 -56.46
CA ARG A 268 -7.62 -4.79 -57.91
C ARG A 268 -8.90 -4.66 -58.72
#